data_AF-A0A8B8L976-F1
#
_entry.id   AF-A0A8B8L976-F1
#
_cell.length_a   1.000
_cell.length_b   1.000
_cell.length_c   1.000
_cell.angle_alpha   90.00
_cell.angle_beta   90.00
_cell.angle_gamma   90.00
#
_symmetry.space_group_name_H-M   'P 1'
#
loop_
_entity.id
_entity.type
_entity.pdbx_description
1 polymer ?
#
loop_
_entity_poly.entity_id
_entity_poly.type
_entity_poly.pdbx_seq_one_letter_code
_entity_poly.pdbx_strand_id
1 'polypeptide(L)' 'MGGVGAFWGTRVMQIVKKHDSGGLVWKRIKLTSTRKANAKKRLLRVWQNEAVLKACSEPSPSVTSSATANNACHDVA' A
#
# COMPACT_ATOMS: atom_id res chain seq x y z
N MET A 1 31.12 55.96 26.65
CA MET A 1 29.82 55.28 26.51
C MET A 1 29.41 55.36 25.04
N GLY A 2 29.56 54.36 24.17
CA GLY A 2 29.14 52.97 24.28
C GLY A 2 27.76 52.81 23.60
N GLY A 3 27.71 52.43 22.31
CA GLY A 3 26.47 51.89 21.74
C GLY A 3 26.06 52.17 20.28
N VAL A 4 26.92 52.57 19.34
CA VAL A 4 26.52 52.70 17.91
C VAL A 4 26.71 51.39 17.10
N GLY A 5 27.00 50.27 17.76
CA GLY A 5 27.30 48.97 17.11
C GLY A 5 26.41 47.79 17.49
N ALA A 6 25.52 47.94 18.48
CA ALA A 6 24.80 46.80 19.07
C ALA A 6 23.66 46.24 18.20
N PHE A 7 23.21 46.97 17.17
CA PHE A 7 22.04 46.61 16.36
C PHE A 7 22.36 46.12 14.94
N TRP A 8 23.62 46.15 14.49
CA TRP A 8 24.01 45.63 13.16
C TRP A 8 24.30 44.12 13.17
N GLY A 9 24.83 43.58 14.28
CA GLY A 9 25.12 42.15 14.41
C GLY A 9 23.89 41.26 14.64
N THR A 10 22.80 41.81 15.18
CA THR A 10 21.57 41.04 15.47
C THR A 10 20.73 40.76 14.23
N ARG A 11 20.81 41.62 13.20
CA ARG A 11 20.15 41.37 11.91
C ARG A 11 20.79 40.24 11.12
N VAL A 12 22.11 40.09 11.16
CA VAL A 12 22.81 38.97 10.50
C VAL A 12 22.39 37.64 11.15
N MET A 13 22.27 37.58 12.47
CA MET A 13 21.74 36.39 13.13
C MET A 13 20.25 36.15 12.83
N GLN A 14 19.41 37.17 12.67
CA GLN A 14 18.03 36.99 12.20
C GLN A 14 17.96 36.46 10.76
N ILE A 15 18.85 36.92 9.86
CA ILE A 15 18.92 36.45 8.47
C ILE A 15 19.46 35.01 8.42
N VAL A 16 20.48 34.68 9.22
CA VAL A 16 21.07 33.34 9.31
C VAL A 16 20.14 32.35 10.03
N LYS A 17 19.30 32.82 10.96
CA LYS A 17 18.36 32.00 11.76
C LYS A 17 16.91 32.03 11.25
N LYS A 18 16.69 32.62 10.07
CA LYS A 18 15.48 32.50 9.25
C LYS A 18 15.82 31.82 7.93
N HIS A 19 16.68 30.80 7.94
CA HIS A 19 16.39 29.73 6.99
C HIS A 19 15.11 29.12 7.53
N ASP A 20 13.98 29.44 6.90
CA ASP A 20 12.69 28.85 7.21
C ASP A 20 12.93 27.40 7.58
N SER A 21 12.65 27.09 8.84
CA SER A 21 12.73 25.76 9.36
C SER A 21 11.67 24.95 8.63
N GLY A 22 12.02 24.47 7.42
CA GLY A 22 11.48 23.26 6.83
C GLY A 22 11.96 22.06 7.65
N GLY A 23 11.72 22.13 8.96
CA GLY A 23 12.09 21.12 9.94
C GLY A 23 11.47 19.81 9.51
N LEU A 24 12.35 18.85 9.20
CA LEU A 24 12.06 17.62 8.47
C LEU A 24 11.54 17.85 7.04
N VAL A 25 12.47 17.81 6.08
CA VAL A 25 12.12 17.64 4.67
C VAL A 25 11.56 16.24 4.48
N TRP A 26 10.25 16.15 4.25
CA TRP A 26 9.59 14.91 3.83
C TRP A 26 10.06 14.55 2.42
N LYS A 27 11.10 13.71 2.33
CA LYS A 27 11.71 13.36 1.06
C LYS A 27 10.70 12.63 0.17
N ARG A 28 10.27 13.27 -0.91
CA ARG A 28 9.41 12.65 -1.93
C ARG A 28 10.24 11.66 -2.73
N ILE A 29 10.15 10.38 -2.37
CA ILE A 29 10.87 9.31 -3.08
C ILE A 29 10.19 9.06 -4.42
N LYS A 30 10.96 9.12 -5.51
CA LYS A 30 10.46 8.82 -6.85
C LYS A 30 10.10 7.35 -6.99
N LEU A 31 9.17 7.06 -7.89
CA LEU A 31 8.82 5.69 -8.23
C LEU A 31 9.92 5.07 -9.10
N THR A 32 10.88 4.40 -8.46
CA THR A 32 11.97 3.68 -9.14
C THR A 32 11.48 2.34 -9.74
N SER A 33 12.23 1.79 -10.69
CA SER A 33 11.92 0.52 -11.35
C SER A 33 11.74 -0.64 -10.36
N THR A 34 12.60 -0.76 -9.35
CA THR A 34 12.49 -1.78 -8.30
C THR A 34 11.19 -1.64 -7.50
N ARG A 35 10.77 -0.40 -7.20
CA ARG A 35 9.51 -0.14 -6.49
C ARG A 35 8.29 -0.51 -7.35
N LYS A 36 8.35 -0.24 -8.66
CA LYS A 36 7.32 -0.72 -9.62
C LYS A 36 7.23 -2.24 -9.67
N ALA A 37 8.37 -2.94 -9.67
CA ALA A 37 8.40 -4.40 -9.65
C ALA A 37 7.76 -4.97 -8.36
N ASN A 38 8.00 -4.35 -7.20
CA ASN A 38 7.34 -4.74 -5.96
C ASN A 38 5.82 -4.51 -5.99
N ALA A 39 5.38 -3.37 -6.55
CA ALA A 39 3.95 -3.11 -6.75
C ALA A 39 3.30 -4.17 -7.66
N LYS A 40 3.94 -4.54 -8.77
CA LYS A 40 3.45 -5.63 -9.65
C LYS A 40 3.32 -6.95 -8.90
N LYS A 41 4.31 -7.31 -8.07
CA LYS A 41 4.23 -8.53 -7.23
C LYS A 41 3.05 -8.49 -6.25
N ARG A 42 2.78 -7.35 -5.62
CA ARG A 42 1.64 -7.19 -4.70
C ARG A 42 0.31 -7.33 -5.44
N LEU A 43 0.17 -6.72 -6.61
CA LEU A 43 -1.04 -6.84 -7.43
C LEU A 43 -1.30 -8.29 -7.85
N LEU A 44 -0.26 -9.00 -8.30
CA LEU A 44 -0.41 -10.42 -8.68
C LEU A 44 -0.85 -11.30 -7.51
N ARG A 45 -0.33 -11.05 -6.30
CA ARG A 45 -0.75 -11.79 -5.09
C ARG A 45 -2.22 -11.56 -4.77
N VAL A 46 -2.68 -10.31 -4.83
CA VAL A 46 -4.09 -9.97 -4.60
C VAL A 46 -4.97 -10.67 -5.62
N TRP A 47 -4.57 -10.65 -6.90
CA TRP A 47 -5.34 -11.29 -7.95
C TRP A 47 -5.43 -12.81 -7.79
N GLN A 48 -4.34 -13.47 -7.38
CA GLN A 48 -4.34 -14.89 -7.05
C GLN A 48 -5.28 -15.19 -5.87
N ASN A 49 -5.22 -14.38 -4.81
CA ASN A 49 -6.10 -14.55 -3.66
C ASN A 49 -7.58 -14.39 -4.05
N GLU A 50 -7.89 -13.39 -4.86
CA GLU A 50 -9.25 -13.19 -5.37
C GLU A 50 -9.71 -14.33 -6.28
N ALA A 51 -8.83 -14.86 -7.13
CA ALA A 51 -9.15 -16.00 -7.99
C ALA A 51 -9.44 -17.26 -7.16
N VAL A 52 -8.66 -17.53 -6.11
CA VAL A 52 -8.88 -18.65 -5.20
C VAL A 52 -10.20 -18.49 -4.45
N LEU A 53 -10.47 -17.29 -3.88
CA LEU A 53 -11.73 -17.05 -3.17
C LEU A 53 -12.96 -17.19 -4.08
N LYS A 54 -12.87 -16.71 -5.33
CA LYS A 54 -13.94 -16.90 -6.32
C LYS A 54 -14.13 -18.38 -6.66
N ALA A 55 -13.05 -19.12 -6.90
CA ALA A 55 -13.12 -20.56 -7.15
C ALA A 55 -13.72 -21.33 -5.96
N CYS A 56 -13.47 -20.90 -4.72
CA CYS A 56 -14.06 -21.50 -3.52
C CYS A 56 -15.52 -21.08 -3.27
N SER A 57 -16.01 -20.03 -3.94
CA SER A 57 -17.42 -19.59 -3.84
C SER A 57 -18.35 -20.31 -4.82
N GLU A 58 -17.80 -20.92 -5.87
CA GLU A 58 -18.54 -21.84 -6.72
C GLU A 58 -18.55 -23.23 -6.06
N PRO A 59 -19.69 -23.94 -6.02
CA PRO A 59 -19.72 -25.29 -5.48
C PRO A 59 -18.80 -26.19 -6.32
N SER A 60 -17.88 -26.87 -5.64
CA SER A 60 -16.96 -27.83 -6.25
C SER A 60 -17.71 -28.77 -7.21
N PRO A 61 -17.24 -28.98 -8.46
CA PRO A 61 -17.88 -29.87 -9.42
C PRO A 61 -17.97 -31.33 -8.94
N SER A 62 -17.32 -31.68 -7.83
CA SER A 62 -17.42 -33.01 -7.21
C SER A 62 -18.73 -33.26 -6.44
N VAL A 63 -19.52 -32.23 -6.10
CA VAL A 63 -20.80 -32.41 -5.36
C VAL A 63 -21.98 -32.64 -6.30
N THR A 64 -21.91 -32.21 -7.55
CA THR A 64 -22.99 -32.42 -8.54
C THR A 64 -23.07 -33.88 -9.00
N SER A 65 -21.91 -34.57 -9.10
CA SER A 65 -21.86 -35.99 -9.46
C SER A 65 -22.32 -36.92 -8.34
N SER A 66 -22.15 -36.54 -7.07
CA SER A 66 -22.64 -37.32 -5.92
C SER A 66 -24.11 -37.08 -5.63
N ALA A 67 -24.63 -35.86 -5.84
CA ALA A 67 -26.07 -35.58 -5.70
C ALA A 67 -26.94 -36.31 -6.75
N THR A 68 -26.42 -36.55 -7.96
CA THR A 68 -27.13 -37.28 -9.02
C THR A 68 -27.11 -38.79 -8.78
N ALA A 69 -26.03 -39.34 -8.21
CA ALA A 69 -25.92 -40.77 -7.91
C ALA A 69 -26.81 -41.21 -6.72
N ASN A 70 -27.06 -40.34 -5.74
CA ASN A 70 -27.84 -40.67 -4.56
C ASN A 70 -29.36 -40.68 -4.81
N ASN A 71 -29.84 -39.93 -5.81
CA ASN A 71 -31.27 -39.89 -6.15
C ASN A 71 -31.69 -41.01 -7.10
N ALA A 72 -30.76 -41.62 -7.85
CA ALA A 72 -31.08 -42.72 -8.75
C ALA A 72 -31.37 -44.07 -8.03
N CYS A 73 -31.02 -44.17 -6.75
CA CYS A 73 -31.18 -45.39 -5.95
C CYS A 73 -32.50 -45.43 -5.14
N HIS A 74 -33.19 -44.30 -4.96
CA HIS A 74 -34.38 -44.22 -4.09
C HIS A 74 -35.73 -44.39 -4.79
N ASP A 75 -35.76 -44.48 -6.13
CA ASP A 75 -37.00 -44.63 -6.94
C ASP A 75 -37.23 -46.05 -7.48
N VAL A 76 -36.59 -47.07 -6.90
CA VAL A 76 -36.85 -48.49 -7.20
C VAL A 76 -37.12 -49.26 -5.91
N ALA A 77 -38.31 -49.08 -5.34
CA ALA A 77 -38.90 -49.95 -4.32
C ALA A 77 -40.42 -49.96 -4.46
#